data_AF-A0A0H3D2P6-F1
#
_entry.id   AF-A0A0H3D2P6-F1
#
_cell.length_a   1.000
_cell.length_b   1.000
_cell.length_c   1.000
_cell.angle_alpha   90.00
_cell.angle_beta   90.00
_cell.angle_gamma   90.00
#
_symmetry.space_group_name_H-M   'P 1'
#
loop_
_entity.id
_entity.type
_entity.pdbx_description
1 polymer ?
#
loop_
_entity_poly.entity_id
_entity_poly.type
_entity_poly.pdbx_seq_one_letter_code
_entity_poly.pdbx_strand_id
1 'polypeptide(L)'
;MIKETAMADDRPEKILAALGGTENLTEIEGCITRLRCEVEDMSLVDEGALKKAGAMGVVKMGSSALQVIVGPEADTIASDIEDLL
;
A
#
# COMPACT_ATOMS: atom_id res chain seq x y z
N MET A 1 16.36 3.20 28.30
CA MET A 1 15.51 4.23 27.69
C MET A 1 14.71 3.55 26.59
N ILE A 2 13.51 3.10 26.94
CA ILE A 2 12.56 2.47 26.01
C ILE A 2 11.64 3.59 25.55
N LYS A 3 11.77 4.02 24.29
CA LYS A 3 10.79 4.93 23.69
C LYS A 3 9.55 4.11 23.40
N GLU A 4 8.57 4.22 24.30
CA GLU A 4 7.16 4.06 23.95
C GLU A 4 6.84 5.12 22.88
N THR A 5 6.82 4.70 21.61
CA THR A 5 6.10 5.40 20.56
C THR A 5 4.75 4.70 20.48
N ALA A 6 3.67 5.45 20.63
CA ALA A 6 2.31 5.01 20.37
C ALA A 6 2.28 4.18 19.08
N MET A 7 1.56 3.06 19.05
CA MET A 7 1.44 2.21 17.85
C MET A 7 0.78 3.01 16.72
N ALA A 8 1.59 3.75 15.97
CA ALA A 8 1.23 4.29 14.67
C ALA A 8 1.13 3.08 13.73
N ASP A 9 0.03 2.99 13.01
CA ASP A 9 -0.12 1.98 11.98
C ASP A 9 0.97 2.23 10.92
N ASP A 10 1.98 1.36 10.87
CA ASP A 10 3.13 1.48 9.96
C ASP A 10 2.87 0.79 8.61
N ARG A 11 1.60 0.43 8.35
CA ARG A 11 1.14 -0.16 7.11
C ARG A 11 1.28 0.80 5.92
N PRO A 12 0.99 2.10 6.00
CA PRO A 12 1.17 3.03 4.88
C PRO A 12 2.59 2.99 4.31
N GLU A 13 3.61 3.14 5.16
CA GLU A 13 5.01 3.15 4.75
C GLU A 13 5.45 1.79 4.19
N LYS A 14 5.01 0.69 4.81
CA LYS A 14 5.32 -0.66 4.33
C LYS A 14 4.65 -0.98 3.00
N ILE A 15 3.40 -0.56 2.81
CA ILE A 15 2.66 -0.77 1.56
C ILE A 15 3.32 0.05 0.46
N LEU A 16 3.59 1.33 0.70
CA LEU A 16 4.29 2.20 -0.26
C LEU A 16 5.65 1.62 -0.67
N ALA A 17 6.47 1.18 0.30
CA ALA A 17 7.74 0.53 -0.01
C ALA A 17 7.56 -0.75 -0.83
N ALA A 18 6.55 -1.56 -0.51
CA ALA A 18 6.24 -2.79 -1.23
C ALA A 18 5.65 -2.56 -2.63
N LEU A 19 5.10 -1.37 -2.90
CA LEU A 19 4.67 -0.94 -4.22
C LEU A 19 5.83 -0.42 -5.07
N GLY A 20 7.06 -0.38 -4.55
CA GLY A 20 8.25 0.13 -5.24
C GLY A 20 8.67 1.55 -4.82
N GLY A 21 8.00 2.12 -3.81
CA GLY A 21 8.28 3.46 -3.29
C GLY A 21 7.51 4.57 -4.01
N THR A 22 7.75 5.82 -3.58
CA THR A 22 7.09 7.02 -4.11
C THR A 22 7.31 7.21 -5.60
N GLU A 23 8.50 6.85 -6.11
CA GLU A 23 8.84 6.97 -7.52
C GLU A 23 8.06 5.99 -8.41
N ASN A 24 7.59 4.85 -7.86
CA ASN A 24 6.87 3.84 -8.64
C ASN A 24 5.35 3.98 -8.56
N LEU A 25 4.80 4.64 -7.54
CA LEU A 25 3.36 4.78 -7.32
C LEU A 25 2.82 6.03 -8.03
N THR A 26 1.98 5.84 -9.04
CA THR A 26 1.43 6.94 -9.83
C THR A 26 0.05 7.39 -9.35
N GLU A 27 -0.75 6.46 -8.82
CA GLU A 27 -2.07 6.75 -8.30
C GLU A 27 -2.42 5.74 -7.20
N ILE A 28 -3.13 6.20 -6.17
CA ILE A 28 -3.70 5.36 -5.13
C ILE A 28 -5.09 5.87 -4.74
N GLU A 29 -6.06 4.96 -4.61
CA GLU A 29 -7.41 5.29 -4.17
C GLU A 29 -7.90 4.20 -3.21
N GLY A 30 -8.42 4.60 -2.05
CA GLY A 30 -9.07 3.71 -1.10
C GLY A 30 -10.55 3.49 -1.45
N CYS A 31 -10.97 2.23 -1.53
CA CYS A 31 -12.38 1.85 -1.57
C CYS A 31 -12.83 1.33 -0.19
N ILE A 32 -13.86 0.48 -0.15
CA ILE A 32 -14.34 -0.12 1.12
C ILE A 32 -13.34 -1.12 1.72
N THR A 33 -12.70 -1.95 0.89
CA THR A 33 -11.84 -3.05 1.39
C THR A 33 -10.49 -3.17 0.69
N ARG A 34 -10.22 -2.29 -0.28
CA ARG A 34 -9.08 -2.41 -1.18
C ARG A 34 -8.52 -1.06 -1.54
N LEU A 35 -7.21 -1.01 -1.71
CA LEU A 35 -6.49 0.03 -2.41
C LEU A 35 -6.53 -0.30 -3.90
N ARG A 36 -6.90 0.67 -4.72
CA ARG A 36 -6.66 0.66 -6.16
C ARG A 36 -5.39 1.45 -6.38
N CYS A 37 -4.41 0.84 -7.02
CA CYS A 37 -3.12 1.47 -7.24
C CYS A 37 -2.80 1.41 -8.73
N GLU A 38 -2.15 2.44 -9.23
CA GLU A 38 -1.41 2.40 -10.49
C GLU A 38 0.07 2.60 -10.21
N VAL A 39 0.92 1.82 -10.88
CA VAL A 39 2.37 1.89 -10.76
C VAL A 39 3.04 2.03 -12.13
N GLU A 40 4.23 2.63 -12.16
CA GLU A 40 5.04 2.74 -13.36
C GLU A 40 5.61 1.37 -13.79
N ASP A 41 6.11 0.58 -12.84
CA ASP A 41 6.72 -0.72 -13.07
C ASP A 41 6.18 -1.80 -12.11
N MET A 42 5.38 -2.73 -12.65
CA MET A 42 4.81 -3.86 -11.94
C MET A 42 5.86 -4.86 -11.40
N SER A 43 7.08 -4.85 -11.95
CA SER A 43 8.16 -5.74 -11.51
C SER A 43 8.77 -5.33 -10.16
N LEU A 44 8.60 -4.07 -9.77
CA LEU A 44 9.04 -3.54 -8.47
C LEU A 44 8.04 -3.84 -7.35
N VAL A 45 6.84 -4.33 -7.66
CA VAL A 45 5.81 -4.66 -6.67
C VAL A 45 6.13 -6.00 -5.99
N ASP A 46 6.33 -5.95 -4.67
CA ASP A 46 6.54 -7.13 -3.81
C ASP A 46 5.23 -7.56 -3.12
N GLU A 47 4.55 -8.53 -3.73
CA GLU A 47 3.33 -9.14 -3.17
C GLU A 47 3.54 -9.81 -1.80
N GLY A 48 4.74 -10.32 -1.54
CA GLY A 48 5.09 -10.93 -0.25
C GLY A 48 5.20 -9.89 0.84
N ALA A 49 5.82 -8.75 0.54
CA ALA A 49 5.89 -7.61 1.45
C ALA A 49 4.50 -6.98 1.68
N LEU A 50 3.67 -6.84 0.64
CA LEU A 50 2.28 -6.38 0.79
C LEU A 50 1.49 -7.28 1.75
N LYS A 51 1.61 -8.60 1.63
CA LYS A 51 0.95 -9.54 2.56
C LYS A 51 1.48 -9.44 3.99
N LYS A 52 2.78 -9.24 4.16
CA LYS A 52 3.39 -8.98 5.48
C LYS A 52 2.96 -7.65 6.09
N ALA A 53 2.63 -6.66 5.25
CA ALA A 53 2.04 -5.38 5.65
C ALA A 53 0.52 -5.47 5.89
N GLY A 54 -0.06 -6.68 5.92
CA GLY A 54 -1.47 -6.88 6.23
C GLY A 54 -2.40 -6.94 5.02
N ALA A 55 -1.88 -7.00 3.80
CA ALA A 55 -2.71 -7.30 2.64
C ALA A 55 -3.23 -8.75 2.71
N MET A 56 -4.54 -8.91 2.60
CA MET A 56 -5.21 -10.21 2.50
C MET A 56 -5.08 -10.82 1.10
N GLY A 57 -4.86 -9.98 0.09
CA GLY A 57 -4.67 -10.41 -1.29
C GLY A 57 -4.22 -9.26 -2.19
N VAL A 58 -3.60 -9.62 -3.31
CA VAL A 58 -3.16 -8.68 -4.34
C VAL A 58 -3.70 -9.17 -5.68
N VAL A 59 -4.29 -8.28 -6.45
CA VAL A 59 -4.87 -8.58 -7.77
C VAL A 59 -4.23 -7.65 -8.79
N LYS A 60 -3.38 -8.20 -9.66
CA LYS A 60 -2.77 -7.44 -10.76
C LYS A 60 -3.74 -7.33 -11.93
N MET A 61 -3.87 -6.14 -12.49
CA MET A 61 -4.78 -5.81 -13.59
C MET A 61 -3.99 -5.16 -14.73
N GLY A 62 -3.52 -5.97 -15.66
CA GLY A 62 -2.70 -5.48 -16.78
C GLY A 62 -1.29 -5.11 -16.34
N SER A 63 -0.71 -4.09 -16.99
CA SER A 63 0.71 -3.76 -16.87
C SER A 63 1.04 -2.76 -15.76
N SER A 64 0.10 -1.91 -15.36
CA SER A 64 0.33 -0.82 -14.39
C SER A 64 -0.66 -0.82 -13.23
N ALA A 65 -1.87 -1.38 -13.38
CA ALA A 65 -2.88 -1.33 -12.33
C ALA A 65 -2.86 -2.57 -11.43
N LEU A 66 -3.07 -2.38 -10.13
CA LEU A 66 -3.26 -3.46 -9.16
C LEU A 66 -4.26 -3.07 -8.06
N GLN A 67 -4.81 -4.08 -7.40
CA GLN A 67 -5.62 -3.91 -6.20
C GLN A 67 -5.00 -4.64 -5.02
N VAL A 68 -4.88 -3.96 -3.89
CA VAL A 68 -4.39 -4.53 -2.63
C VAL A 68 -5.54 -4.60 -1.65
N ILE A 69 -5.95 -5.80 -1.25
CA ILE A 69 -7.07 -6.01 -0.32
C ILE A 69 -6.54 -5.85 1.10
N VAL A 70 -6.91 -4.78 1.80
CA VAL A 70 -6.37 -4.43 3.12
C VAL A 70 -7.45 -4.38 4.22
N GLY A 71 -8.72 -4.60 3.85
CA GLY A 71 -9.84 -4.54 4.79
C GLY A 71 -10.44 -3.13 4.92
N PRO A 72 -11.31 -2.89 5.92
CA PRO A 72 -12.11 -1.68 6.05
C PRO A 72 -11.31 -0.37 6.20
N GLU A 73 -10.02 -0.49 6.49
CA GLU A 73 -9.09 0.63 6.68
C GLU A 73 -8.49 1.13 5.35
N ALA A 74 -8.96 0.62 4.19
CA ALA A 74 -8.40 0.96 2.89
C ALA A 74 -8.41 2.46 2.58
N ASP A 75 -9.49 3.17 2.92
CA ASP A 75 -9.61 4.62 2.73
C ASP A 75 -8.57 5.39 3.55
N THR A 76 -8.45 5.05 4.83
CA THR A 76 -7.46 5.66 5.74
C THR A 76 -6.03 5.40 5.28
N ILE A 77 -5.71 4.15 4.93
CA ILE A 77 -4.38 3.78 4.45
C ILE A 77 -4.03 4.50 3.15
N ALA A 78 -5.00 4.68 2.23
CA ALA A 78 -4.77 5.44 1.00
C ALA A 78 -4.43 6.90 1.32
N SER A 79 -5.22 7.56 2.17
CA SER A 79 -4.97 8.94 2.60
C SER A 79 -3.61 9.09 3.28
N ASP A 80 -3.23 8.15 4.15
CA ASP A 80 -1.93 8.19 4.83
C ASP A 80 -0.77 7.99 3.84
N ILE A 81 -0.96 7.18 2.79
CA ILE A 81 0.04 7.04 1.72
C ILE A 81 0.11 8.31 0.87
N GLU A 82 -1.02 8.95 0.57
CA GLU A 82 -1.04 10.24 -0.16
C GLU A 82 -0.26 11.32 0.59
N ASP A 83 -0.36 11.37 1.93
CA ASP A 83 0.41 12.30 2.76
C ASP A 83 1.94 12.03 2.75
N LEU A 84 2.37 10.85 2.29
CA LEU A 84 3.78 10.45 2.16
C LEU A 84 4.38 10.71 0.76
N LEU A 85 3.54 11.01 -0.25
CA LEU A 85 3.94 11.28 -1.64
C LEU A 85 4.39 12.75 -1.82
#